data_AF-A0A7S1WLB1-F1
#
_entry.id   AF-A0A7S1WLB1-F1
#
_cell.length_a   1.000
_cell.length_b   1.000
_cell.length_c   1.000
_cell.angle_alpha   90.00
_cell.angle_beta   90.00
_cell.angle_gamma   90.00
#
_symmetry.space_group_name_H-M   'P 1'
#
loop_
_entity.id
_entity.type
_entity.pdbx_description
1 polymer ?
#
loop_
_entity_poly.entity_id
_entity_poly.type
_entity_poly.pdbx_seq_one_letter_code
_entity_poly.pdbx_strand_id
1 'polypeptide(L)'
;MVPAGGMRLASPWLCGVQAMPVPVAVPTAHAGPPLVYMPSAAAPAQMAGARTAWMQGGGQAAAWVPVARPSSSPSWALPVQHVQPAQPAPVIRQMPMAASYAPPLPVVKDFGAAPVPVIKDTRQESDLLDEIKPGENLCDELTNSVRLVSLGCYCGPKLSFQQIGRGAETLPFDWIRTRPEGLLHYLRSGFAGFYDFVTQEPVPGASSMVMYRDYLHSFWHDDPTDVHMRERYDRRIRRLQSINAEQQPVLFVRSIGSLEELQYVPELLSELSSRFGRRSLLMLIVDFQDKKTHGPLVVRGHPNLLLYYFCRELHDTSGLGPYDDAVRCGLEWAVGRDVGAAVYPSLEAAAAAATPMDFGGNGLGGLRAFEDTPDPRLLALMRAALGGPGLMPRAAAAGPAAPGQWARAC
;
A
#
# COMPACT_ATOMS: atom_id res chain seq x y z
N MET A 1 -31.03 37.88 -17.75
CA MET A 1 -30.48 36.86 -16.83
C MET A 1 -30.16 35.63 -17.64
N VAL A 2 -28.88 35.38 -17.90
CA VAL A 2 -28.39 34.20 -18.62
C VAL A 2 -27.84 33.24 -17.57
N PRO A 3 -28.22 31.94 -17.56
CA PRO A 3 -27.72 31.02 -16.55
C PRO A 3 -26.26 30.66 -16.87
N ALA A 4 -25.43 30.68 -15.83
CA ALA A 4 -24.03 30.27 -15.89
C ALA A 4 -23.96 28.77 -16.21
N GLY A 5 -23.49 28.45 -17.43
CA GLY A 5 -23.14 27.09 -17.82
C GLY A 5 -21.86 26.67 -17.10
N GLY A 6 -21.98 25.74 -16.15
CA GLY A 6 -20.85 25.11 -15.48
C GLY A 6 -20.05 24.27 -16.49
N MET A 7 -18.86 24.75 -16.83
CA MET A 7 -17.88 24.02 -17.64
C MET A 7 -17.35 22.85 -16.80
N ARG A 8 -17.79 21.61 -17.09
CA ARG A 8 -17.14 20.41 -16.57
C ARG A 8 -15.83 20.23 -17.31
N LEU A 9 -14.70 20.45 -16.64
CA LEU A 9 -13.39 20.04 -17.12
C LEU A 9 -13.37 18.50 -17.13
N ALA A 10 -13.41 17.90 -18.31
CA ALA A 10 -13.09 16.49 -18.47
C ALA A 10 -11.59 16.32 -18.24
N SER A 11 -11.22 15.72 -17.12
CA SER A 11 -9.84 15.36 -16.82
C SER A 11 -9.39 14.24 -17.78
N PRO A 12 -8.26 14.39 -18.50
CA PRO A 12 -7.73 13.38 -19.41
C PRO A 12 -7.18 12.12 -18.70
N TRP A 13 -7.30 12.06 -17.37
CA TRP A 13 -6.87 10.95 -16.51
C TRP A 13 -7.83 9.75 -16.51
N LEU A 14 -8.99 9.88 -17.15
CA LEU A 14 -9.87 8.76 -17.45
C LEU A 14 -9.57 8.30 -18.88
N CYS A 15 -9.00 7.10 -19.01
CA CYS A 15 -8.81 6.39 -20.26
C CYS A 15 -10.01 6.64 -21.21
N GLY A 16 -9.77 7.35 -22.32
CA GLY A 16 -10.80 7.68 -23.29
C GLY A 16 -11.27 6.45 -24.05
N VAL A 17 -12.23 5.71 -23.50
CA VAL A 17 -12.95 4.65 -24.22
C VAL A 17 -14.14 5.29 -24.93
N GLN A 18 -14.00 5.47 -26.24
CA GLN A 18 -15.14 5.81 -27.10
C GLN A 18 -16.10 4.61 -27.13
N ALA A 19 -17.26 4.75 -26.49
CA ALA A 19 -18.29 3.71 -26.48
C ALA A 19 -18.83 3.48 -27.89
N MET A 20 -18.51 2.35 -28.50
CA MET A 20 -19.21 1.84 -29.69
C MET A 20 -20.56 1.25 -29.28
N PRO A 21 -21.64 1.46 -30.06
CA PRO A 21 -22.96 0.94 -29.72
C PRO A 21 -23.00 -0.59 -29.82
N VAL A 22 -23.38 -1.24 -28.72
CA VAL A 22 -23.70 -2.68 -28.67
C VAL A 22 -25.15 -2.87 -29.12
N PRO A 23 -25.45 -3.80 -30.05
CA PRO A 23 -26.83 -4.06 -30.45
C PRO A 23 -27.61 -4.71 -29.29
N VAL A 24 -28.78 -4.15 -29.00
CA VAL A 24 -29.74 -4.67 -28.01
C VAL A 24 -30.37 -5.94 -28.57
N ALA A 25 -30.04 -7.10 -28.00
CA ALA A 25 -30.80 -8.33 -28.18
C ALA A 25 -31.85 -8.45 -27.06
N VAL A 26 -33.12 -8.53 -27.47
CA VAL A 26 -34.27 -8.73 -26.58
C VAL A 26 -34.31 -10.20 -26.15
N PRO A 27 -34.32 -10.53 -24.84
CA PRO A 27 -34.55 -11.90 -24.40
C PRO A 27 -36.05 -12.20 -24.29
N THR A 28 -36.46 -13.30 -24.92
CA THR A 28 -37.76 -13.94 -24.75
C THR A 28 -37.87 -14.61 -23.38
N ALA A 29 -39.00 -14.39 -22.71
CA ALA A 29 -39.31 -14.92 -21.40
C ALA A 29 -39.63 -16.43 -21.45
N HIS A 30 -39.00 -17.22 -20.59
CA HIS A 30 -39.47 -18.54 -20.19
C HIS A 30 -39.96 -18.50 -18.74
N ALA A 31 -41.24 -18.81 -18.56
CA ALA A 31 -41.92 -18.88 -17.29
C ALA A 31 -41.52 -20.16 -16.51
N GLY A 32 -41.08 -19.98 -15.27
CA GLY A 32 -40.97 -21.04 -14.25
C GLY A 32 -42.12 -20.91 -13.24
N PRO A 33 -42.53 -22.01 -12.58
CA PRO A 33 -43.72 -22.06 -11.72
C PRO A 33 -43.50 -21.38 -10.36
N PRO A 34 -44.59 -20.93 -9.69
CA PRO A 34 -44.51 -20.07 -8.52
C PRO A 34 -44.13 -20.83 -7.24
N LEU A 35 -43.21 -20.23 -6.48
CA LEU A 35 -42.90 -20.61 -5.10
C LEU A 35 -44.00 -20.10 -4.16
N VAL A 36 -44.57 -21.02 -3.38
CA VAL A 36 -45.59 -20.78 -2.35
C VAL A 36 -44.93 -20.09 -1.16
N TYR A 37 -45.40 -18.88 -0.84
CA TYR A 37 -45.03 -18.12 0.35
C TYR A 37 -46.04 -18.39 1.47
N MET A 38 -45.58 -18.93 2.61
CA MET A 38 -46.38 -19.10 3.83
C MET A 38 -46.07 -17.93 4.79
N PRO A 39 -47.07 -17.18 5.28
CA PRO A 39 -46.85 -16.11 6.23
C PRO A 39 -46.76 -16.64 7.68
N SER A 40 -45.74 -16.21 8.41
CA SER A 40 -45.64 -16.42 9.85
C SER A 40 -46.41 -15.31 10.59
N ALA A 41 -47.20 -15.73 11.57
CA ALA A 41 -48.16 -14.94 12.32
C ALA A 41 -47.55 -13.83 13.20
N ALA A 42 -48.33 -12.78 13.39
CA ALA A 42 -48.06 -11.64 14.26
C ALA A 42 -48.73 -11.79 15.65
N ALA A 43 -48.15 -11.03 16.60
CA ALA A 43 -48.78 -10.41 17.79
C ALA A 43 -48.98 -11.29 19.06
N PRO A 44 -48.97 -10.72 20.29
CA PRO A 44 -49.41 -9.35 20.58
C PRO A 44 -48.58 -8.47 21.54
N ALA A 45 -48.89 -7.17 21.41
CA ALA A 45 -48.62 -6.09 22.34
C ALA A 45 -49.64 -6.05 23.48
N GLN A 46 -49.18 -5.62 24.67
CA GLN A 46 -49.89 -5.02 25.82
C GLN A 46 -48.80 -4.71 26.87
N MET A 47 -48.75 -3.65 27.68
CA MET A 47 -49.66 -2.57 28.05
C MET A 47 -48.85 -1.32 28.46
N ALA A 48 -49.50 -0.16 28.36
CA ALA A 48 -49.11 1.09 29.00
C ALA A 48 -49.33 1.08 30.52
N GLY A 49 -48.52 1.83 31.29
CA GLY A 49 -48.85 2.11 32.68
C GLY A 49 -47.77 2.80 33.52
N ALA A 50 -48.02 4.09 33.79
CA ALA A 50 -47.68 4.84 35.00
C ALA A 50 -46.25 5.36 35.27
N ARG A 51 -46.20 6.69 35.35
CA ARG A 51 -45.24 7.56 36.04
C ARG A 51 -45.01 7.12 37.49
N THR A 52 -43.77 7.25 37.97
CA THR A 52 -43.45 7.86 39.28
C THR A 52 -41.99 8.28 39.30
N ALA A 53 -41.77 9.54 39.68
CA ALA A 53 -40.46 10.11 39.97
C ALA A 53 -40.07 9.73 41.41
N TRP A 54 -38.83 9.29 41.64
CA TRP A 54 -38.14 9.41 42.92
C TRP A 54 -36.62 9.50 42.72
N MET A 55 -36.03 10.28 43.61
CA MET A 55 -34.64 10.74 43.71
C MET A 55 -33.62 9.65 44.07
N GLN A 56 -32.36 9.98 43.78
CA GLN A 56 -31.13 9.72 44.57
C GLN A 56 -30.83 8.27 44.98
N GLY A 57 -29.72 7.75 44.46
CA GLY A 57 -29.04 6.59 45.06
C GLY A 57 -27.75 6.27 44.32
N GLY A 58 -26.61 6.44 45.00
CA GLY A 58 -25.28 6.30 44.45
C GLY A 58 -25.00 4.92 43.84
N GLY A 59 -24.48 4.93 42.61
CA GLY A 59 -23.95 3.77 41.91
C GLY A 59 -22.54 3.46 42.42
N GLN A 60 -22.43 2.31 43.08
CA GLN A 60 -21.20 1.69 43.55
C GLN A 60 -20.26 1.39 42.36
N ALA A 61 -18.97 1.66 42.57
CA ALA A 61 -17.91 1.24 41.67
C ALA A 61 -17.87 -0.29 41.62
N ALA A 62 -18.00 -0.86 40.42
CA ALA A 62 -17.76 -2.27 40.17
C ALA A 62 -16.26 -2.56 40.37
N ALA A 63 -15.95 -3.22 41.48
CA ALA A 63 -14.62 -3.76 41.75
C ALA A 63 -14.33 -4.91 40.77
N TRP A 64 -13.26 -4.77 40.00
CA TRP A 64 -12.68 -5.85 39.22
C TRP A 64 -12.13 -6.92 40.17
N VAL A 65 -12.69 -8.12 40.11
CA VAL A 65 -12.14 -9.31 40.78
C VAL A 65 -11.03 -9.88 39.89
N PRO A 66 -9.77 -9.95 40.34
CA PRO A 66 -8.73 -10.63 39.58
C PRO A 66 -8.95 -12.15 39.65
N VAL A 67 -9.12 -12.77 38.48
CA VAL A 67 -9.08 -14.22 38.33
C VAL A 67 -7.65 -14.67 38.63
N ALA A 68 -7.48 -15.41 39.73
CA ALA A 68 -6.23 -16.06 40.10
C ALA A 68 -5.85 -17.08 39.02
N ARG A 69 -4.66 -16.92 38.42
CA ARG A 69 -4.05 -17.93 37.55
C ARG A 69 -3.43 -19.04 38.41
N PRO A 70 -3.68 -20.32 38.12
CA PRO A 70 -2.94 -21.40 38.77
C PRO A 70 -1.48 -21.39 38.32
N SER A 71 -0.57 -21.25 39.29
CA SER A 71 0.86 -21.38 39.12
C SER A 71 1.28 -22.85 39.19
N SER A 72 1.64 -23.44 38.06
CA SER A 72 2.45 -24.66 38.03
C SER A 72 3.25 -24.70 36.74
N SER A 73 4.47 -24.16 36.78
CA SER A 73 5.49 -24.38 35.75
C SER A 73 6.35 -25.57 36.14
N PRO A 74 6.54 -26.58 35.28
CA PRO A 74 7.54 -27.62 35.49
C PRO A 74 8.94 -27.06 35.22
N SER A 75 9.81 -27.22 36.21
CA SER A 75 11.25 -26.96 36.12
C SER A 75 11.91 -27.97 35.17
N TRP A 76 12.34 -27.51 34.00
CA TRP A 76 13.42 -28.16 33.24
C TRP A 76 14.65 -27.28 33.35
N ALA A 77 15.60 -27.69 34.20
CA ALA A 77 16.92 -27.08 34.23
C ALA A 77 17.76 -27.71 33.12
N LEU A 78 18.12 -26.93 32.10
CA LEU A 78 19.21 -27.28 31.18
C LEU A 78 20.54 -26.79 31.75
N PRO A 79 21.66 -27.50 31.51
CA PRO A 79 22.96 -27.10 32.00
C PRO A 79 23.45 -25.81 31.31
N VAL A 80 23.87 -24.85 32.13
CA VAL A 80 24.53 -23.61 31.69
C VAL A 80 25.89 -23.98 31.09
N GLN A 81 26.02 -23.87 29.76
CA GLN A 81 27.32 -23.84 29.12
C GLN A 81 27.94 -22.46 29.33
N HIS A 82 29.14 -22.46 29.92
CA HIS A 82 29.99 -21.28 30.07
C HIS A 82 30.40 -20.77 28.67
N VAL A 83 29.76 -19.71 28.19
CA VAL A 83 30.19 -18.99 26.99
C VAL A 83 31.39 -18.12 27.35
N GLN A 84 32.53 -18.36 26.72
CA GLN A 84 33.71 -17.50 26.80
C GLN A 84 33.38 -16.12 26.18
N PRO A 85 33.82 -15.01 26.81
CA PRO A 85 33.65 -13.69 26.22
C PRO A 85 34.45 -13.60 24.91
N ALA A 86 33.77 -13.15 23.84
CA ALA A 86 34.37 -12.91 22.55
C ALA A 86 35.47 -11.85 22.64
N GLN A 87 36.60 -12.11 21.99
CA GLN A 87 37.68 -11.15 21.88
C GLN A 87 37.25 -9.94 21.03
N PRO A 88 37.70 -8.72 21.36
CA PRO A 88 37.42 -7.55 20.55
C PRO A 88 38.08 -7.66 19.17
N ALA A 89 37.31 -7.39 18.12
CA ALA A 89 37.78 -7.38 16.74
C ALA A 89 38.88 -6.33 16.53
N PRO A 90 39.87 -6.60 15.65
CA PRO A 90 40.94 -5.65 15.38
C PRO A 90 40.40 -4.38 14.72
N VAL A 91 40.88 -3.24 15.20
CA VAL A 91 40.62 -1.91 14.62
C VAL A 91 41.20 -1.86 13.21
N ILE A 92 40.32 -1.90 12.21
CA ILE A 92 40.69 -1.71 10.81
C ILE A 92 41.04 -0.24 10.61
N ARG A 93 42.32 0.03 10.33
CA ARG A 93 42.82 1.33 9.85
C ARG A 93 42.04 1.74 8.61
N GLN A 94 41.33 2.87 8.68
CA GLN A 94 40.76 3.53 7.52
C GLN A 94 41.88 3.89 6.53
N MET A 95 41.79 3.36 5.32
CA MET A 95 42.60 3.83 4.18
C MET A 95 41.89 5.02 3.51
N PRO A 96 42.65 5.99 2.96
CA PRO A 96 42.08 7.15 2.30
C PRO A 96 41.36 6.73 1.01
N MET A 97 40.13 7.21 0.84
CA MET A 97 39.32 7.06 -0.37
C MET A 97 40.04 7.72 -1.55
N ALA A 98 40.44 6.92 -2.54
CA ALA A 98 40.87 7.41 -3.84
C ALA A 98 39.67 7.98 -4.59
N ALA A 99 39.84 9.17 -5.16
CA ALA A 99 38.84 9.83 -6.00
C ALA A 99 38.53 8.96 -7.23
N SER A 100 37.31 8.43 -7.28
CA SER A 100 36.79 7.67 -8.42
C SER A 100 36.38 8.64 -9.53
N TYR A 101 37.18 8.70 -10.59
CA TYR A 101 36.82 9.32 -11.87
C TYR A 101 35.65 8.55 -12.50
N ALA A 102 34.47 9.17 -12.58
CA ALA A 102 33.40 8.70 -13.45
C ALA A 102 33.61 9.27 -14.87
N PRO A 103 33.51 8.46 -15.94
CA PRO A 103 33.55 8.99 -17.30
C PRO A 103 32.31 9.85 -17.59
N PRO A 104 32.45 10.96 -18.33
CA PRO A 104 31.31 11.82 -18.68
C PRO A 104 30.35 11.10 -19.63
N LEU A 105 29.05 11.26 -19.37
CA LEU A 105 27.97 10.77 -20.23
C LEU A 105 27.94 11.54 -21.58
N PRO A 106 27.45 10.92 -22.67
CA PRO A 106 27.39 11.55 -23.98
C PRO A 106 26.44 12.75 -24.00
N VAL A 107 26.96 13.88 -24.45
CA VAL A 107 26.25 15.16 -24.63
C VAL A 107 25.31 15.06 -25.83
N VAL A 108 24.01 15.20 -25.59
CA VAL A 108 22.98 15.36 -26.63
C VAL A 108 23.08 16.78 -27.21
N LYS A 109 23.12 16.91 -28.54
CA LYS A 109 23.28 18.20 -29.24
C LYS A 109 21.97 19.01 -29.22
N ASP A 110 22.06 20.24 -28.70
CA ASP A 110 20.98 21.24 -28.66
C ASP A 110 20.67 21.87 -30.03
N PHE A 111 19.39 22.09 -30.30
CA PHE A 111 18.89 22.90 -31.42
C PHE A 111 18.56 24.32 -30.91
N GLY A 112 19.24 25.33 -31.47
CA GLY A 112 19.18 26.72 -31.02
C GLY A 112 17.85 27.42 -31.32
N ALA A 113 17.17 27.85 -30.25
CA ALA A 113 16.17 28.91 -30.25
C ALA A 113 16.49 29.89 -29.12
N ALA A 114 16.24 31.19 -29.34
CA ALA A 114 16.54 32.23 -28.34
C ALA A 114 15.71 32.03 -27.05
N PRO A 115 16.31 32.15 -25.85
CA PRO A 115 15.64 31.83 -24.60
C PRO A 115 14.70 32.95 -24.18
N VAL A 116 13.39 32.69 -24.30
CA VAL A 116 12.39 33.35 -23.46
C VAL A 116 12.66 32.91 -22.02
N PRO A 117 12.70 33.81 -21.01
CA PRO A 117 12.78 33.40 -19.62
C PRO A 117 11.46 32.73 -19.23
N VAL A 118 11.36 31.45 -19.57
CA VAL A 118 10.29 30.57 -19.11
C VAL A 118 10.56 30.40 -17.63
N ILE A 119 9.74 31.03 -16.77
CA ILE A 119 9.57 30.59 -15.39
C ILE A 119 8.99 29.18 -15.52
N LYS A 120 9.87 28.18 -15.60
CA LYS A 120 9.46 26.78 -15.64
C LYS A 120 8.82 26.53 -14.29
N ASP A 121 7.53 26.21 -14.29
CA ASP A 121 6.88 25.62 -13.13
C ASP A 121 7.76 24.44 -12.70
N THR A 122 8.40 24.57 -11.54
CA THR A 122 9.33 23.55 -11.01
C THR A 122 8.58 22.45 -10.27
N ARG A 123 7.25 22.55 -10.22
CA ARG A 123 6.40 21.51 -9.64
C ARG A 123 6.44 20.27 -10.51
N GLN A 124 6.61 19.14 -9.85
CA GLN A 124 6.51 17.82 -10.46
C GLN A 124 5.06 17.32 -10.31
N GLU A 125 4.73 16.22 -10.98
CA GLU A 125 3.36 15.71 -10.96
C GLU A 125 2.93 15.30 -9.55
N SER A 126 3.83 14.75 -8.74
CA SER A 126 3.52 14.41 -7.35
C SER A 126 3.14 15.64 -6.51
N ASP A 127 3.69 16.82 -6.81
CA ASP A 127 3.33 18.06 -6.14
C ASP A 127 1.88 18.46 -6.48
N LEU A 128 1.47 18.27 -7.74
CA LEU A 128 0.09 18.49 -8.18
C LEU A 128 -0.89 17.51 -7.54
N LEU A 129 -0.47 16.25 -7.35
CA LEU A 129 -1.28 15.22 -6.67
C LEU A 129 -1.38 15.49 -5.16
N ASP A 130 -0.32 15.99 -4.54
CA ASP A 130 -0.32 16.44 -3.14
C ASP A 130 -1.27 17.65 -2.92
N GLU A 131 -1.48 18.49 -3.95
CA GLU A 131 -2.38 19.66 -3.93
C GLU A 131 -3.87 19.33 -4.15
N ILE A 132 -4.21 18.08 -4.50
CA ILE A 132 -5.61 17.68 -4.67
C ILE A 132 -6.36 17.93 -3.36
N LYS A 133 -7.47 18.69 -3.45
CA LYS A 133 -8.32 18.99 -2.29
C LYS A 133 -8.72 17.68 -1.60
N PRO A 134 -8.33 17.45 -0.34
CA PRO A 134 -8.74 16.26 0.39
C PRO A 134 -10.26 16.15 0.45
N GLY A 135 -10.76 14.91 0.44
CA GLY A 135 -12.16 14.64 0.70
C GLY A 135 -12.55 14.97 2.14
N GLU A 136 -13.84 14.83 2.43
CA GLU A 136 -14.34 14.97 3.81
C GLU A 136 -13.72 13.88 4.69
N ASN A 137 -13.47 14.21 5.97
CA ASN A 137 -12.97 13.21 6.90
C ASN A 137 -14.07 12.17 7.18
N LEU A 138 -13.90 10.96 6.65
CA LEU A 138 -14.86 9.86 6.78
C LEU A 138 -14.59 8.97 8.02
N CYS A 139 -13.65 9.38 8.89
CA CYS A 139 -13.19 8.64 10.05
C CYS A 139 -13.66 9.30 11.36
N ASP A 140 -13.96 8.48 12.37
CA ASP A 140 -14.24 8.95 13.73
C ASP A 140 -12.96 9.20 14.55
N GLU A 141 -13.09 9.69 15.78
CA GLU A 141 -11.94 10.01 16.64
C GLU A 141 -10.99 8.83 16.87
N LEU A 142 -11.52 7.62 17.03
CA LEU A 142 -10.71 6.44 17.33
C LEU A 142 -9.90 6.01 16.11
N THR A 143 -10.53 5.92 14.95
CA THR A 143 -9.86 5.62 13.67
C THR A 143 -8.93 6.75 13.23
N ASN A 144 -9.22 8.00 13.60
CA ASN A 144 -8.32 9.15 13.41
C ASN A 144 -7.02 9.05 14.22
N SER A 145 -6.99 8.28 15.31
CA SER A 145 -5.78 8.04 16.10
C SER A 145 -4.78 7.06 15.46
N VAL A 146 -5.21 6.28 14.47
CA VAL A 146 -4.34 5.34 13.74
C VAL A 146 -3.56 6.09 12.68
N ARG A 147 -2.23 6.01 12.66
CA ARG A 147 -1.44 6.60 11.57
C ARG A 147 -1.50 5.70 10.32
N LEU A 148 -1.72 6.30 9.15
CA LEU A 148 -1.68 5.61 7.85
C LEU A 148 -0.33 5.82 7.17
N VAL A 149 0.21 4.76 6.57
CA VAL A 149 1.45 4.78 5.80
C VAL A 149 1.27 3.96 4.53
N SER A 150 1.45 4.55 3.35
CA SER A 150 1.54 3.77 2.11
C SER A 150 2.91 3.10 2.03
N LEU A 151 2.94 1.85 1.60
CA LEU A 151 4.18 1.13 1.22
C LEU A 151 4.30 0.99 -0.31
N GLY A 152 3.60 1.83 -1.07
CA GLY A 152 3.77 1.94 -2.52
C GLY A 152 3.11 0.82 -3.32
N CYS A 153 3.86 0.25 -4.27
CA CYS A 153 3.39 -0.46 -5.47
C CYS A 153 2.79 0.45 -6.54
N TYR A 154 1.94 1.41 -6.17
CA TYR A 154 1.53 2.56 -7.00
C TYR A 154 0.81 3.61 -6.15
N CYS A 155 0.33 4.71 -6.76
CA CYS A 155 -0.28 5.86 -6.08
C CYS A 155 -1.67 5.64 -5.45
N GLY A 156 -2.36 4.54 -5.79
CA GLY A 156 -3.75 4.27 -5.37
C GLY A 156 -4.00 4.36 -3.86
N PRO A 157 -3.19 3.74 -2.98
CA PRO A 157 -3.38 3.86 -1.53
C PRO A 157 -3.31 5.31 -1.03
N LYS A 158 -2.34 6.11 -1.52
CA LYS A 158 -2.20 7.52 -1.13
C LYS A 158 -3.40 8.36 -1.57
N LEU A 159 -3.85 8.20 -2.81
CA LEU A 159 -5.05 8.88 -3.32
C LEU A 159 -6.29 8.49 -2.49
N SER A 160 -6.38 7.22 -2.09
CA SER A 160 -7.44 6.73 -1.20
C SER A 160 -7.38 7.39 0.18
N PHE A 161 -6.19 7.62 0.73
CA PHE A 161 -6.04 8.36 1.98
C PHE A 161 -6.53 9.80 1.85
N GLN A 162 -6.18 10.49 0.75
CA GLN A 162 -6.64 11.86 0.49
C GLN A 162 -8.16 11.92 0.34
N GLN A 163 -8.76 10.94 -0.36
CA GLN A 163 -10.19 10.84 -0.58
C GLN A 163 -10.99 10.68 0.72
N ILE A 164 -10.47 9.96 1.71
CA ILE A 164 -11.12 9.81 3.03
C ILE A 164 -10.75 10.92 4.03
N GLY A 165 -10.08 11.99 3.57
CA GLY A 165 -9.66 13.13 4.39
C GLY A 165 -8.46 12.84 5.31
N ARG A 166 -7.66 11.82 5.02
CA ARG A 166 -6.53 11.33 5.84
C ARG A 166 -5.16 11.40 5.16
N GLY A 167 -5.08 12.00 3.97
CA GLY A 167 -3.87 12.01 3.12
C GLY A 167 -2.91 13.18 3.31
N ALA A 168 -2.96 13.91 4.43
CA ALA A 168 -2.20 15.16 4.62
C ALA A 168 -0.67 14.97 4.63
N GLU A 169 -0.18 13.83 5.12
CA GLU A 169 1.25 13.55 5.19
C GLU A 169 1.70 12.77 3.95
N THR A 170 2.74 13.26 3.28
CA THR A 170 3.37 12.54 2.16
C THR A 170 4.64 11.82 2.59
N LEU A 171 4.78 10.57 2.20
CA LEU A 171 5.81 9.60 2.59
C LEU A 171 6.53 9.05 1.34
N PRO A 172 7.72 8.44 1.48
CA PRO A 172 8.59 8.18 0.33
C PRO A 172 8.07 7.10 -0.61
N PHE A 173 7.06 6.32 -0.21
CA PHE A 173 6.47 5.29 -1.06
C PHE A 173 5.13 5.70 -1.69
N ASP A 174 4.64 6.90 -1.41
CA ASP A 174 3.29 7.33 -1.84
C ASP A 174 3.13 7.42 -3.36
N TRP A 175 4.19 7.84 -4.06
CA TRP A 175 4.15 8.21 -5.48
C TRP A 175 5.07 7.37 -6.36
N ILE A 176 5.60 6.27 -5.81
CA ILE A 176 6.51 5.37 -6.53
C ILE A 176 5.99 3.95 -6.55
N ARG A 177 6.44 3.20 -7.54
CA ARG A 177 6.25 1.75 -7.54
C ARG A 177 7.44 1.10 -6.86
N THR A 178 7.18 0.08 -6.05
CA THR A 178 8.21 -0.64 -5.30
C THR A 178 7.91 -2.13 -5.35
N ARG A 179 8.96 -2.94 -5.54
CA ARG A 179 8.92 -4.37 -5.28
C ARG A 179 8.94 -4.65 -3.77
N PRO A 180 8.46 -5.82 -3.30
CA PRO A 180 8.59 -6.19 -1.89
C PRO A 180 10.07 -6.28 -1.45
N GLU A 181 10.96 -6.75 -2.32
CA GLU A 181 12.41 -6.76 -2.08
C GLU A 181 12.96 -5.34 -1.90
N GLY A 182 12.43 -4.39 -2.68
CA GLY A 182 12.75 -2.97 -2.59
C GLY A 182 12.38 -2.38 -1.24
N LEU A 183 11.17 -2.68 -0.76
CA LEU A 183 10.72 -2.27 0.58
C LEU A 183 11.66 -2.77 1.68
N LEU A 184 11.95 -4.08 1.68
CA LEU A 184 12.85 -4.68 2.67
C LEU A 184 14.24 -4.06 2.61
N HIS A 185 14.79 -3.89 1.40
CA HIS A 185 16.09 -3.26 1.18
C HIS A 185 16.12 -1.83 1.73
N TYR A 186 15.16 -0.98 1.40
CA TYR A 186 15.15 0.43 1.84
C TYR A 186 14.92 0.59 3.33
N LEU A 187 14.08 -0.25 3.94
CA LEU A 187 13.87 -0.23 5.39
C LEU A 187 15.15 -0.61 6.15
N ARG A 188 15.87 -1.63 5.69
CA ARG A 188 17.10 -2.16 6.32
C ARG A 188 18.33 -1.31 6.07
N SER A 189 18.48 -0.78 4.86
CA SER A 189 19.65 0.00 4.44
C SER A 189 19.54 1.49 4.74
N GLY A 190 18.41 1.95 5.29
CA GLY A 190 18.17 3.38 5.48
C GLY A 190 18.03 4.13 4.16
N PHE A 191 17.37 3.52 3.17
CA PHE A 191 17.12 4.07 1.83
C PHE A 191 18.38 4.22 0.95
N ALA A 192 19.39 3.36 1.14
CA ALA A 192 20.56 3.36 0.27
C ALA A 192 20.18 2.99 -1.18
N GLY A 193 20.62 3.81 -2.14
CA GLY A 193 20.31 3.62 -3.57
C GLY A 193 18.90 4.03 -3.99
N PHE A 194 18.12 4.69 -3.12
CA PHE A 194 16.73 5.06 -3.40
C PHE A 194 16.54 6.05 -4.57
N TYR A 195 17.58 6.76 -4.99
CA TYR A 195 17.52 7.66 -6.15
C TYR A 195 18.22 7.08 -7.39
N ASP A 196 18.70 5.85 -7.30
CA ASP A 196 19.40 5.19 -8.40
C ASP A 196 18.37 4.67 -9.41
N PHE A 197 18.68 4.80 -10.69
CA PHE A 197 17.88 4.24 -11.77
C PHE A 197 18.79 3.73 -12.89
N VAL A 198 18.30 2.77 -13.66
CA VAL A 198 18.99 2.21 -14.83
C VAL A 198 18.40 2.76 -16.12
N THR A 199 17.07 2.83 -16.18
CA THR A 199 16.34 3.23 -17.38
C THR A 199 15.56 4.51 -17.13
N GLN A 200 15.58 5.39 -18.13
CA GLN A 200 14.74 6.58 -18.22
C GLN A 200 14.00 6.54 -19.57
N GLU A 201 12.67 6.60 -19.55
CA GLU A 201 11.85 6.45 -20.76
C GLU A 201 10.62 7.37 -20.71
N PRO A 202 10.31 8.12 -21.78
CA PRO A 202 9.08 8.90 -21.85
C PRO A 202 7.86 7.97 -21.85
N VAL A 203 6.83 8.33 -21.09
CA VAL A 203 5.63 7.49 -20.95
C VAL A 203 4.70 7.68 -22.16
N PRO A 204 4.39 6.62 -22.94
CA PRO A 204 3.50 6.73 -24.09
C PRO A 204 2.12 7.29 -23.70
N GLY A 205 1.68 8.33 -24.41
CA GLY A 205 0.40 8.99 -24.18
C GLY A 205 0.40 10.08 -23.10
N ALA A 206 1.51 10.25 -22.34
CA ALA A 206 1.66 11.29 -21.34
C ALA A 206 2.75 12.29 -21.77
N SER A 207 2.34 13.46 -22.27
CA SER A 207 3.24 14.40 -22.96
C SER A 207 4.39 14.97 -22.12
N SER A 208 4.30 14.91 -20.80
CA SER A 208 5.30 15.47 -19.88
C SER A 208 5.88 14.47 -18.89
N MET A 209 5.49 13.20 -18.95
CA MET A 209 5.87 12.20 -17.96
C MET A 209 7.04 11.37 -18.46
N VAL A 210 8.04 11.21 -17.59
CA VAL A 210 9.21 10.37 -17.83
C VAL A 210 9.32 9.40 -16.67
N MET A 211 9.35 8.12 -17.00
CA MET A 211 9.54 7.06 -16.01
C MET A 211 11.05 6.85 -15.79
N TYR A 212 11.45 6.74 -14.53
CA TYR A 212 12.79 6.36 -14.11
C TYR A 212 12.68 5.05 -13.33
N ARG A 213 13.32 3.97 -13.78
CA ARG A 213 13.21 2.65 -13.11
C ARG A 213 14.56 1.99 -12.89
N ASP A 214 14.62 1.21 -11.82
CA ASP A 214 15.64 0.19 -11.59
C ASP A 214 14.96 -1.17 -11.34
N TYR A 215 15.69 -2.08 -10.72
CA TYR A 215 15.14 -3.37 -10.32
C TYR A 215 14.18 -3.30 -9.12
N LEU A 216 14.42 -2.45 -8.11
CA LEU A 216 13.66 -2.42 -6.86
C LEU A 216 12.44 -1.49 -6.89
N HIS A 217 12.47 -0.45 -7.70
CA HIS A 217 11.49 0.62 -7.72
C HIS A 217 11.44 1.39 -9.04
N SER A 218 10.43 2.24 -9.18
CA SER A 218 10.37 3.24 -10.25
C SER A 218 9.63 4.50 -9.85
N PHE A 219 10.16 5.64 -10.32
CA PHE A 219 9.52 6.94 -10.26
C PHE A 219 8.73 7.18 -11.55
N TRP A 220 7.49 7.61 -11.39
CA TRP A 220 6.57 7.92 -12.49
C TRP A 220 6.15 9.38 -12.48
N HIS A 221 5.96 9.93 -11.29
CA HIS A 221 5.48 11.30 -11.08
C HIS A 221 6.59 12.30 -10.75
N ASP A 222 7.81 11.80 -10.55
CA ASP A 222 8.93 12.55 -10.03
C ASP A 222 10.22 12.27 -10.82
N ASP A 223 11.09 13.28 -10.90
CA ASP A 223 12.40 13.20 -11.53
C ASP A 223 13.51 13.00 -10.47
N PRO A 224 14.11 11.79 -10.34
CA PRO A 224 15.20 11.48 -9.42
C PRO A 224 16.50 12.20 -9.72
N THR A 225 16.63 12.94 -10.82
CA THR A 225 17.79 13.80 -11.10
C THR A 225 17.63 15.22 -10.56
N ASP A 226 16.40 15.64 -10.22
CA ASP A 226 16.12 16.96 -9.63
C ASP A 226 16.52 17.02 -8.15
N VAL A 227 17.42 17.95 -7.83
CA VAL A 227 17.92 18.19 -6.47
C VAL A 227 16.79 18.59 -5.51
N HIS A 228 15.84 19.41 -5.95
CA HIS A 228 14.73 19.84 -5.09
C HIS A 228 13.78 18.70 -4.76
N MET A 229 13.57 17.79 -5.70
CA MET A 229 12.81 16.57 -5.47
C MET A 229 13.52 15.68 -4.45
N ARG A 230 14.83 15.45 -4.59
CA ARG A 230 15.62 14.68 -3.62
C ARG A 230 15.53 15.28 -2.21
N GLU A 231 15.66 16.60 -2.08
CA GLU A 231 15.48 17.28 -0.79
C GLU A 231 14.08 17.06 -0.18
N ARG A 232 13.03 17.01 -1.01
CA ARG A 232 11.67 16.65 -0.57
C ARG A 232 11.62 15.22 -0.08
N TYR A 233 12.12 14.26 -0.85
CA TYR A 233 12.12 12.85 -0.45
C TYR A 233 12.98 12.58 0.76
N ASP A 234 14.12 13.24 0.95
CA ASP A 234 14.93 13.12 2.17
C ASP A 234 14.15 13.56 3.42
N ARG A 235 13.25 14.56 3.31
CA ARG A 235 12.32 14.91 4.39
C ARG A 235 11.27 13.82 4.59
N ARG A 236 10.68 13.28 3.51
CA ARG A 236 9.69 12.18 3.55
C ARG A 236 10.30 10.92 4.19
N ILE A 237 11.53 10.56 3.82
CA ILE A 237 12.30 9.42 4.37
C ILE A 237 12.56 9.62 5.86
N ARG A 238 13.09 10.77 6.27
CA ARG A 238 13.31 11.06 7.70
C ARG A 238 12.01 10.99 8.50
N ARG A 239 10.92 11.48 7.92
CA ARG A 239 9.59 11.42 8.55
C ARG A 239 9.14 9.98 8.74
N LEU A 240 9.21 9.15 7.69
CA LEU A 240 8.94 7.71 7.80
C LEU A 240 9.82 7.05 8.87
N GLN A 241 11.13 7.31 8.84
CA GLN A 241 12.09 6.76 9.82
C GLN A 241 11.80 7.18 11.27
N SER A 242 11.15 8.32 11.48
CA SER A 242 10.76 8.81 12.80
C SER A 242 9.45 8.22 13.34
N ILE A 243 8.72 7.43 12.54
CA ILE A 243 7.47 6.81 12.97
C ILE A 243 7.74 5.84 14.12
N ASN A 244 6.87 5.86 15.13
CA ASN A 244 6.92 4.97 16.28
C ASN A 244 5.52 4.40 16.56
N ALA A 245 5.41 3.09 16.45
CA ALA A 245 4.24 2.24 16.66
C ALA A 245 4.30 1.49 18.00
N GLU A 246 4.98 2.01 19.02
CA GLU A 246 4.94 1.45 20.38
C GLU A 246 3.69 1.88 21.15
N GLN A 247 3.33 3.15 21.02
CA GLN A 247 2.27 3.77 21.80
C GLN A 247 0.94 3.83 21.06
N GLN A 248 0.98 3.99 19.73
CA GLN A 248 -0.21 4.10 18.88
C GLN A 248 -0.08 3.15 17.70
N PRO A 249 -1.20 2.62 17.18
CA PRO A 249 -1.15 1.74 16.02
C PRO A 249 -0.76 2.53 14.77
N VAL A 250 0.09 1.91 13.96
CA VAL A 250 0.43 2.40 12.62
C VAL A 250 -0.02 1.35 11.63
N LEU A 251 -0.94 1.74 10.74
CA LEU A 251 -1.45 0.89 9.68
C LEU A 251 -0.67 1.17 8.39
N PHE A 252 0.21 0.25 8.05
CA PHE A 252 0.93 0.22 6.78
C PHE A 252 0.02 -0.43 5.72
N VAL A 253 -0.24 0.27 4.63
CA VAL A 253 -1.12 -0.19 3.55
C VAL A 253 -0.30 -0.38 2.28
N ARG A 254 -0.44 -1.54 1.65
CA ARG A 254 0.17 -1.84 0.35
C ARG A 254 -0.87 -2.49 -0.55
N SER A 255 -1.04 -1.97 -1.76
CA SER A 255 -1.64 -2.79 -2.82
C SER A 255 -0.54 -3.67 -3.40
N ILE A 256 -0.72 -4.99 -3.44
CA ILE A 256 0.32 -5.88 -3.98
C ILE A 256 0.22 -5.92 -5.50
N GLY A 257 1.35 -6.00 -6.20
CA GLY A 257 1.38 -6.04 -7.65
C GLY A 257 1.08 -7.42 -8.25
N SER A 258 1.38 -8.47 -7.48
CA SER A 258 1.17 -9.87 -7.82
C SER A 258 0.94 -10.71 -6.56
N LEU A 259 0.38 -11.91 -6.70
CA LEU A 259 0.20 -12.85 -5.59
C LEU A 259 1.53 -13.40 -5.05
N GLU A 260 2.60 -13.36 -5.85
CA GLU A 260 3.93 -13.78 -5.41
C GLU A 260 4.46 -12.92 -4.27
N GLU A 261 3.97 -11.69 -4.12
CA GLU A 261 4.36 -10.83 -3.00
C GLU A 261 3.98 -11.40 -1.63
N LEU A 262 2.97 -12.28 -1.57
CA LEU A 262 2.52 -12.87 -0.31
C LEU A 262 3.61 -13.70 0.39
N GLN A 263 4.59 -14.22 -0.35
CA GLN A 263 5.72 -14.96 0.23
C GLN A 263 6.63 -14.07 1.10
N TYR A 264 6.64 -12.75 0.86
CA TYR A 264 7.44 -11.78 1.60
C TYR A 264 6.73 -11.23 2.84
N VAL A 265 5.44 -11.53 3.03
CA VAL A 265 4.63 -10.98 4.14
C VAL A 265 5.24 -11.28 5.52
N PRO A 266 5.67 -12.51 5.85
CA PRO A 266 6.19 -12.79 7.20
C PRO A 266 7.43 -11.95 7.51
N GLU A 267 8.30 -11.78 6.52
CA GLU A 267 9.51 -11.00 6.65
C GLU A 267 9.22 -9.50 6.74
N LEU A 268 8.32 -8.98 5.90
CA LEU A 268 7.91 -7.58 5.95
C LEU A 268 7.26 -7.23 7.28
N LEU A 269 6.37 -8.10 7.81
CA LEU A 269 5.77 -7.92 9.14
C LEU A 269 6.84 -7.86 10.25
N SER A 270 7.83 -8.74 10.17
CA SER A 270 8.95 -8.75 11.12
C SER A 270 9.76 -7.46 11.04
N GLU A 271 10.08 -7.00 9.83
CA GLU A 271 10.82 -5.76 9.60
C GLU A 271 10.04 -4.53 10.12
N LEU A 272 8.76 -4.41 9.77
CA LEU A 272 7.91 -3.31 10.24
C LEU A 272 7.81 -3.31 11.77
N SER A 273 7.58 -4.46 12.39
CA SER A 273 7.46 -4.58 13.85
C SER A 273 8.77 -4.27 14.56
N SER A 274 9.90 -4.75 14.03
CA SER A 274 11.23 -4.49 14.61
C SER A 274 11.62 -3.01 14.51
N ARG A 275 11.23 -2.35 13.42
CA ARG A 275 11.69 -0.99 13.11
C ARG A 275 10.80 0.08 13.70
N PHE A 276 9.48 -0.11 13.63
CA PHE A 276 8.52 0.89 14.05
C PHE A 276 7.88 0.54 15.40
N GLY A 277 7.83 -0.74 15.77
CA GLY A 277 7.34 -1.17 17.09
C GLY A 277 6.18 -2.17 17.01
N ARG A 278 5.81 -2.74 18.15
CA ARG A 278 4.88 -3.89 18.24
C ARG A 278 3.45 -3.63 17.76
N ARG A 279 3.01 -2.36 17.64
CA ARG A 279 1.69 -1.99 17.10
C ARG A 279 1.76 -1.61 15.61
N SER A 280 2.79 -2.08 14.91
CA SER A 280 2.84 -2.03 13.46
C SER A 280 1.89 -3.06 12.88
N LEU A 281 0.91 -2.58 12.12
CA LEU A 281 -0.11 -3.38 11.46
C LEU A 281 0.10 -3.28 9.96
N LEU A 282 -0.04 -4.40 9.24
CA LEU A 282 0.05 -4.44 7.78
C LEU A 282 -1.31 -4.79 7.19
N MET A 283 -1.75 -3.97 6.26
CA MET A 283 -2.87 -4.26 5.38
C MET A 283 -2.36 -4.44 3.95
N LEU A 284 -2.64 -5.60 3.36
CA LEU A 284 -2.42 -5.82 1.93
C LEU A 284 -3.73 -5.83 1.17
N ILE A 285 -3.80 -5.02 0.13
CA ILE A 285 -4.90 -5.00 -0.82
C ILE A 285 -4.50 -5.92 -1.97
N VAL A 286 -5.26 -6.99 -2.15
CA VAL A 286 -5.11 -7.92 -3.28
C VAL A 286 -6.15 -7.51 -4.31
N ASP A 287 -5.68 -6.98 -5.42
CA ASP A 287 -6.53 -6.27 -6.36
C ASP A 287 -7.21 -7.17 -7.40
N PHE A 288 -8.17 -6.64 -8.15
CA PHE A 288 -8.83 -7.29 -9.29
C PHE A 288 -9.42 -8.66 -8.98
N GLN A 289 -9.91 -8.83 -7.76
CA GLN A 289 -10.54 -10.04 -7.28
C GLN A 289 -11.99 -10.13 -7.76
N ASP A 290 -12.53 -11.34 -7.76
CA ASP A 290 -13.92 -11.58 -8.12
C ASP A 290 -14.86 -10.99 -7.06
N LYS A 291 -16.06 -10.56 -7.49
CA LYS A 291 -17.11 -10.06 -6.58
C LYS A 291 -17.47 -11.02 -5.45
N LYS A 292 -17.34 -12.33 -5.68
CA LYS A 292 -17.64 -13.36 -4.67
C LYS A 292 -16.59 -13.46 -3.56
N THR A 293 -15.36 -13.03 -3.84
CA THR A 293 -14.23 -13.11 -2.93
C THR A 293 -13.91 -11.76 -2.28
N HIS A 294 -14.62 -10.69 -2.64
CA HIS A 294 -14.41 -9.35 -2.10
C HIS A 294 -14.59 -9.28 -0.58
N GLY A 295 -13.66 -8.60 0.10
CA GLY A 295 -13.78 -8.26 1.52
C GLY A 295 -12.52 -8.53 2.34
N PRO A 296 -12.59 -8.23 3.66
CA PRO A 296 -11.47 -8.41 4.57
C PRO A 296 -11.27 -9.88 4.94
N LEU A 297 -10.02 -10.24 5.18
CA LEU A 297 -9.66 -11.54 5.74
C LEU A 297 -8.41 -11.45 6.61
N VAL A 298 -8.33 -12.33 7.60
CA VAL A 298 -7.20 -12.49 8.51
C VAL A 298 -6.59 -13.86 8.32
N VAL A 299 -5.29 -13.96 8.58
CA VAL A 299 -4.53 -15.21 8.46
C VAL A 299 -4.11 -15.69 9.84
N ARG A 300 -4.43 -16.95 10.17
CA ARG A 300 -4.06 -17.56 11.44
C ARG A 300 -2.54 -17.50 11.63
N GLY A 301 -2.10 -17.10 12.82
CA GLY A 301 -0.67 -16.93 13.14
C GLY A 301 -0.10 -15.55 12.80
N HIS A 302 -0.85 -14.69 12.09
CA HIS A 302 -0.43 -13.34 11.74
C HIS A 302 -1.43 -12.29 12.27
N PRO A 303 -1.46 -12.02 13.59
CA PRO A 303 -2.45 -11.11 14.19
C PRO A 303 -2.31 -9.64 13.74
N ASN A 304 -1.14 -9.26 13.23
CA ASN A 304 -0.86 -7.91 12.73
C ASN A 304 -1.04 -7.80 11.21
N LEU A 305 -1.74 -8.75 10.58
CA LEU A 305 -1.99 -8.78 9.15
C LEU A 305 -3.49 -8.79 8.84
N LEU A 306 -3.89 -7.86 7.98
CA LEU A 306 -5.16 -7.87 7.28
C LEU A 306 -4.89 -8.01 5.77
N LEU A 307 -5.55 -8.96 5.11
CA LEU A 307 -5.64 -8.94 3.65
C LEU A 307 -7.03 -8.42 3.28
N TYR A 308 -7.13 -7.71 2.16
CA TYR A 308 -8.39 -7.21 1.63
C TYR A 308 -8.49 -7.57 0.16
N TYR A 309 -9.43 -8.44 -0.19
CA TYR A 309 -9.69 -8.80 -1.59
C TYR A 309 -10.54 -7.70 -2.21
N PHE A 310 -9.95 -6.96 -3.14
CA PHE A 310 -10.57 -5.80 -3.74
C PHE A 310 -11.17 -6.14 -5.10
N CYS A 311 -12.45 -5.80 -5.27
CA CYS A 311 -13.25 -6.20 -6.42
C CYS A 311 -12.89 -5.34 -7.63
N ARG A 312 -12.68 -5.95 -8.80
CA ARG A 312 -12.31 -5.21 -10.03
C ARG A 312 -13.31 -4.10 -10.36
N GLU A 313 -14.60 -4.39 -10.27
CA GLU A 313 -15.68 -3.49 -10.65
C GLU A 313 -15.76 -2.21 -9.80
N LEU A 314 -15.11 -2.20 -8.62
CA LEU A 314 -15.09 -1.04 -7.75
C LEU A 314 -14.05 0.01 -8.17
N HIS A 315 -13.05 -0.36 -8.98
CA HIS A 315 -12.09 0.61 -9.54
C HIS A 315 -12.76 1.67 -10.40
N ASP A 316 -13.75 1.28 -11.19
CA ASP A 316 -14.39 2.19 -12.15
C ASP A 316 -15.27 3.25 -11.46
N THR A 317 -15.63 3.05 -10.19
CA THR A 317 -16.58 3.90 -9.47
C THR A 317 -15.95 4.81 -8.41
N SER A 318 -14.70 4.55 -8.03
CA SER A 318 -14.09 5.08 -6.80
C SER A 318 -13.36 6.41 -6.96
N GLY A 319 -13.47 7.05 -8.13
CA GLY A 319 -12.83 8.34 -8.37
C GLY A 319 -11.32 8.22 -8.46
N LEU A 320 -10.58 9.07 -7.74
CA LEU A 320 -9.10 9.06 -7.76
C LEU A 320 -8.50 8.05 -6.77
N GLY A 321 -9.21 7.72 -5.69
CA GLY A 321 -8.75 6.82 -4.63
C GLY A 321 -9.49 5.51 -4.64
N PRO A 322 -8.97 4.45 -5.29
CA PRO A 322 -9.73 3.24 -5.53
C PRO A 322 -10.06 2.42 -4.26
N TYR A 323 -9.41 2.72 -3.14
CA TYR A 323 -9.40 1.84 -1.97
C TYR A 323 -9.98 2.48 -0.71
N ASP A 324 -10.86 3.47 -0.84
CA ASP A 324 -11.50 4.13 0.30
C ASP A 324 -12.18 3.14 1.27
N ASP A 325 -13.01 2.23 0.75
CA ASP A 325 -13.70 1.21 1.56
C ASP A 325 -12.71 0.25 2.23
N ALA A 326 -11.69 -0.19 1.49
CA ALA A 326 -10.68 -1.10 2.01
C ALA A 326 -9.86 -0.44 3.14
N VAL A 327 -9.41 0.81 2.93
CA VAL A 327 -8.64 1.56 3.93
C VAL A 327 -9.49 1.83 5.17
N ARG A 328 -10.77 2.19 5.02
CA ARG A 328 -11.69 2.36 6.16
C ARG A 328 -11.85 1.05 6.93
N CYS A 329 -12.05 -0.07 6.24
CA CYS A 329 -12.06 -1.39 6.87
C CYS A 329 -10.77 -1.67 7.66
N GLY A 330 -9.61 -1.38 7.08
CA GLY A 330 -8.32 -1.51 7.76
C GLY A 330 -8.20 -0.65 9.02
N LEU A 331 -8.72 0.58 9.00
CA LEU A 331 -8.74 1.47 10.15
C LEU A 331 -9.63 0.93 11.28
N GLU A 332 -10.83 0.43 10.94
CA GLU A 332 -11.74 -0.19 11.89
C GLU A 332 -11.10 -1.41 12.57
N TRP A 333 -10.46 -2.27 11.77
CA TRP A 333 -9.70 -3.41 12.27
C TRP A 333 -8.52 -2.97 13.17
N ALA A 334 -7.79 -1.93 12.78
CA ALA A 334 -6.64 -1.43 13.53
C ALA A 334 -7.00 -0.90 14.94
N VAL A 335 -8.25 -0.47 15.14
CA VAL A 335 -8.76 -0.04 16.45
C VAL A 335 -9.51 -1.16 17.20
N GLY A 336 -9.48 -2.39 16.69
CA GLY A 336 -10.02 -3.58 17.32
C GLY A 336 -11.53 -3.78 17.12
N ARG A 337 -12.15 -3.11 16.15
CA ARG A 337 -13.56 -3.38 15.78
C ARG A 337 -13.64 -4.61 14.89
N ASP A 338 -14.75 -5.32 15.01
CA ASP A 338 -15.05 -6.45 14.13
C ASP A 338 -15.39 -5.93 12.73
N VAL A 339 -14.68 -6.43 11.73
CA VAL A 339 -14.85 -6.09 10.33
C VAL A 339 -15.45 -7.25 9.51
N GLY A 340 -15.89 -8.32 10.17
CA GLY A 340 -16.43 -9.51 9.51
C GLY A 340 -15.40 -10.25 8.67
N ALA A 341 -14.11 -10.19 9.06
CA ALA A 341 -13.03 -10.77 8.30
C ALA A 341 -13.14 -12.30 8.21
N ALA A 342 -13.05 -12.85 7.00
CA ALA A 342 -12.89 -14.28 6.80
C ALA A 342 -11.57 -14.75 7.41
N VAL A 343 -11.51 -15.99 7.92
CA VAL A 343 -10.29 -16.52 8.57
C VAL A 343 -9.68 -17.61 7.69
N TYR A 344 -8.44 -17.40 7.25
CA TYR A 344 -7.67 -18.38 6.50
C TYR A 344 -6.63 -19.07 7.40
N PRO A 345 -6.36 -20.37 7.19
CA PRO A 345 -5.41 -21.11 8.02
C PRO A 345 -3.95 -20.73 7.75
N SER A 346 -3.62 -20.21 6.56
CA SER A 346 -2.28 -19.79 6.18
C SER A 346 -2.29 -18.81 5.00
N LEU A 347 -1.14 -18.20 4.69
CA LEU A 347 -0.98 -17.30 3.53
C LEU A 347 -1.16 -18.04 2.20
N GLU A 348 -0.72 -19.30 2.14
CA GLU A 348 -0.88 -20.16 0.95
C GLU A 348 -2.35 -20.46 0.68
N ALA A 349 -3.14 -20.70 1.72
CA ALA A 349 -4.57 -20.91 1.58
C ALA A 349 -5.29 -19.64 1.12
N ALA A 350 -4.86 -18.46 1.60
CA ALA A 350 -5.36 -17.19 1.09
C ALA A 350 -4.98 -17.04 -0.39
N ALA A 351 -3.70 -17.16 -0.75
CA ALA A 351 -3.21 -17.06 -2.12
C ALA A 351 -3.94 -18.01 -3.09
N ALA A 352 -4.21 -19.25 -2.66
CA ALA A 352 -4.94 -20.24 -3.47
C ALA A 352 -6.42 -19.87 -3.71
N ALA A 353 -7.01 -19.05 -2.86
CA ALA A 353 -8.38 -18.56 -3.00
C ALA A 353 -8.47 -17.23 -3.78
N ALA A 354 -7.34 -16.57 -4.03
CA ALA A 354 -7.30 -15.32 -4.79
C ALA A 354 -7.34 -15.58 -6.29
N THR A 355 -7.97 -14.66 -7.03
CA THR A 355 -7.86 -14.61 -8.49
C THR A 355 -6.42 -14.22 -8.86
N PRO A 356 -5.73 -14.98 -9.74
CA PRO A 356 -4.38 -14.65 -10.19
C PRO A 356 -4.31 -13.26 -10.84
N MET A 357 -3.26 -12.52 -10.51
CA MET A 357 -3.01 -11.17 -11.01
C MET A 357 -1.52 -10.86 -11.07
N ASP A 358 -1.13 -10.05 -12.05
CA ASP A 358 0.22 -9.50 -12.23
C ASP A 358 0.13 -8.13 -12.89
N PHE A 359 -0.50 -7.18 -12.21
CA PHE A 359 -0.64 -5.81 -12.73
C PHE A 359 0.54 -4.93 -12.32
N GLY A 360 1.21 -5.27 -11.21
CA GLY A 360 2.31 -4.46 -10.67
C GLY A 360 3.56 -4.44 -11.56
N GLY A 361 3.74 -5.45 -12.41
CA GLY A 361 4.88 -5.55 -13.33
C GLY A 361 4.87 -4.50 -14.46
N ASN A 362 3.73 -3.86 -14.73
CA ASN A 362 3.59 -2.82 -15.75
C ASN A 362 3.04 -1.54 -15.11
N GLY A 363 3.40 -0.39 -15.67
CA GLY A 363 2.83 0.90 -15.30
C GLY A 363 2.21 1.63 -16.48
N LEU A 364 2.23 2.96 -16.42
CA LEU A 364 1.57 3.83 -17.39
C LEU A 364 2.16 3.66 -18.79
N GLY A 365 1.31 3.79 -19.81
CA GLY A 365 1.72 3.62 -21.21
C GLY A 365 2.16 2.20 -21.58
N GLY A 366 1.87 1.19 -20.72
CA GLY A 366 2.28 -0.20 -20.93
C GLY A 366 3.77 -0.47 -20.72
N LEU A 367 4.50 0.50 -20.15
CA LEU A 367 5.92 0.33 -19.83
C LEU A 367 6.10 -0.62 -18.64
N ARG A 368 7.21 -1.35 -18.63
CA ARG A 368 7.61 -2.19 -17.48
C ARG A 368 7.88 -1.30 -16.28
N ALA A 369 7.38 -1.70 -15.11
CA ALA A 369 7.59 -0.93 -13.88
C ALA A 369 8.99 -1.12 -13.28
N PHE A 370 9.69 -2.18 -13.65
CA PHE A 370 10.99 -2.52 -13.09
C PHE A 370 11.88 -3.13 -14.16
N GLU A 371 13.19 -3.05 -13.95
CA GLU A 371 14.15 -3.91 -14.64
C GLU A 371 13.94 -5.37 -14.22
N ASP A 372 14.22 -6.30 -15.14
CA ASP A 372 14.05 -7.73 -14.90
C ASP A 372 15.22 -8.31 -14.09
N THR A 373 16.40 -7.68 -14.17
CA THR A 373 17.62 -8.09 -13.45
C THR A 373 18.21 -6.93 -12.65
N PRO A 374 18.68 -7.18 -11.42
CA PRO A 374 19.37 -6.15 -10.64
C PRO A 374 20.70 -5.76 -11.28
N ASP A 375 21.01 -4.47 -11.26
CA ASP A 375 22.36 -3.98 -11.56
C ASP A 375 23.38 -4.65 -10.60
N PRO A 376 24.60 -5.01 -11.05
CA PRO A 376 25.59 -5.66 -10.19
C PRO A 376 25.93 -4.89 -8.91
N ARG A 377 25.89 -3.55 -8.92
CA ARG A 377 26.12 -2.72 -7.73
C ARG A 377 24.95 -2.84 -6.77
N LEU A 378 23.72 -2.78 -7.30
CA LEU A 378 22.50 -2.97 -6.54
C LEU A 378 22.46 -4.36 -5.89
N LEU A 379 22.83 -5.39 -6.65
CA LEU A 379 22.93 -6.75 -6.13
C LEU A 379 23.89 -6.83 -4.95
N ALA A 380 25.06 -6.18 -5.02
CA ALA A 380 26.01 -6.12 -3.91
C ALA A 380 25.42 -5.42 -2.67
N LEU A 381 24.68 -4.33 -2.85
CA LEU A 381 23.97 -3.65 -1.75
C LEU A 381 22.89 -4.53 -1.13
N MET A 382 22.08 -5.21 -1.94
CA MET A 382 21.07 -6.15 -1.47
C MET A 382 21.70 -7.30 -0.67
N ARG A 383 22.84 -7.84 -1.12
CA ARG A 383 23.56 -8.89 -0.38
C ARG A 383 23.98 -8.41 1.02
N ALA A 384 24.44 -7.17 1.12
CA ALA A 384 24.85 -6.58 2.38
C ALA A 384 23.65 -6.32 3.31
N ALA A 385 22.51 -5.88 2.77
CA ALA A 385 21.32 -5.54 3.55
C ALA A 385 20.49 -6.75 4.00
N LEU A 386 20.40 -7.80 3.18
CA LEU A 386 19.52 -8.97 3.41
C LEU A 386 20.17 -10.09 4.23
N GLY A 387 21.42 -9.94 4.67
CA GLY A 387 22.03 -10.81 5.69
C GLY A 387 22.34 -12.25 5.28
N GLY A 388 22.29 -12.62 3.98
CA GLY A 388 22.73 -13.94 3.52
C GLY A 388 22.11 -14.42 2.20
N PRO A 389 22.53 -15.58 1.67
CA PRO A 389 22.12 -16.09 0.36
C PRO A 389 20.65 -16.57 0.29
N GLY A 390 19.94 -16.69 1.41
CA GLY A 390 18.59 -17.27 1.46
C GLY A 390 17.47 -16.40 0.90
N LEU A 391 17.72 -15.11 0.68
CA LEU A 391 16.76 -14.10 0.20
C LEU A 391 17.19 -13.46 -1.11
N MET A 392 18.03 -14.15 -1.89
CA MET A 392 18.35 -13.65 -3.22
C MET A 392 17.06 -13.57 -4.05
N PRO A 393 16.86 -12.48 -4.80
CA PRO A 393 15.74 -12.37 -5.71
C PRO A 393 15.69 -13.60 -6.59
N ARG A 394 14.57 -14.33 -6.56
CA ARG A 394 14.31 -15.32 -7.60
C ARG A 394 14.31 -14.55 -8.91
N ALA A 395 15.06 -15.05 -9.89
CA ALA A 395 14.96 -14.52 -11.24
C ALA A 395 13.47 -14.47 -11.57
N ALA A 396 12.95 -13.28 -11.82
CA ALA A 396 11.55 -13.12 -12.17
C ALA A 396 11.33 -14.06 -13.35
N ALA A 397 10.45 -15.05 -13.19
CA ALA A 397 10.10 -15.89 -14.31
C ALA A 397 9.52 -14.92 -15.34
N ALA A 398 10.24 -14.71 -16.45
CA ALA A 398 9.76 -13.89 -17.55
C ALA A 398 8.59 -14.65 -18.19
N GLY A 399 7.43 -14.60 -17.53
CA GLY A 399 6.18 -15.03 -18.10
C GLY A 399 5.92 -14.14 -19.31
N PRO A 400 5.46 -14.71 -20.44
CA PRO A 400 5.09 -13.89 -21.59
C PRO A 400 4.03 -12.89 -21.12
N ALA A 401 4.33 -11.60 -21.23
CA ALA A 401 3.37 -10.54 -20.96
C ALA A 401 2.14 -10.83 -21.83
N ALA A 402 1.01 -11.20 -21.21
CA ALA A 402 -0.22 -11.44 -21.93
C ALA A 402 -0.61 -10.14 -22.64
N PRO A 403 -0.61 -10.08 -23.99
CA PRO A 403 -0.84 -8.84 -24.68
C PRO A 403 -2.30 -8.39 -24.51
N GLY A 404 -2.49 -7.20 -23.94
CA GLY A 404 -3.63 -6.35 -24.31
C GLY A 404 -4.85 -6.26 -23.38
N GLN A 405 -4.86 -6.81 -22.16
CA GLN A 405 -6.02 -6.62 -21.25
C GLN A 405 -5.88 -5.49 -20.22
N TRP A 406 -4.67 -5.03 -19.89
CA TRP A 406 -4.48 -4.11 -18.77
C TRP A 406 -4.50 -2.62 -19.14
N ALA A 407 -4.28 -2.26 -20.41
CA ALA A 407 -4.29 -0.87 -20.87
C ALA A 407 -5.68 -0.20 -20.83
N ARG A 408 -6.75 -0.92 -20.44
CA ARG A 408 -8.10 -0.38 -20.32
C ARG A 408 -8.51 0.02 -18.90
N ALA A 409 -7.72 -0.34 -17.89
CA ALA A 409 -8.09 -0.19 -16.47
C ALA A 409 -7.21 0.82 -15.70
N CYS A 410 -6.36 1.59 -16.39
CA CYS A 410 -5.60 2.69 -15.81
C CYS A 410 -5.72 3.93 -16.68
#